data_AF-A0A1V8UU71-F1
#
_entry.id   AF-A0A1V8UU71-F1
#
_cell.length_a   1.000
_cell.length_b   1.000
_cell.length_c   1.000
_cell.angle_alpha   90.00
_cell.angle_beta   90.00
_cell.angle_gamma   90.00
#
_symmetry.space_group_name_H-M   'P 1'
#
loop_
_entity.id
_entity.type
_entity.pdbx_description
1 polymer ?
#
loop_
_entity_poly.entity_id
_entity_poly.type
_entity_poly.pdbx_seq_one_letter_code
_entity_poly.pdbx_strand_id
1 'polypeptide(L)'
;MAKGASKSRAEDFVEFLNASPTPFHAVQSAKSRLDGAGFKQIKERDPWTSALQPGGKYYLTRNASTIVAFAIGDAWKPGNPVGMVGAHTDSPCLRIKPVSKRSGDGFLQIAVETYGGGMWHTWFDRDLGVAGRVMVKGKDGVMEQKLVRISRPICRIPNLA
;
A
#
# COMPACT_ATOMS: atom_id res chain seq x y z
N MET A 1 19.68 8.32 26.44
CA MET A 1 18.54 7.47 26.03
C MET A 1 17.81 7.95 24.76
N ALA A 2 17.72 9.25 24.46
CA ALA A 2 17.02 9.76 23.26
C ALA A 2 17.65 9.39 21.90
N LYS A 3 18.99 9.26 21.80
CA LYS A 3 19.68 8.93 20.53
C LYS A 3 19.34 7.53 20.00
N GLY A 4 19.15 6.54 20.87
CA GLY A 4 18.81 5.17 20.48
C GLY A 4 17.39 5.05 19.91
N ALA A 5 16.43 5.75 20.53
CA ALA A 5 15.04 5.75 20.08
C ALA A 5 14.81 6.48 18.74
N SER A 6 15.66 7.45 18.39
CA SER A 6 15.59 8.12 17.09
C SER A 6 16.06 7.22 15.95
N LYS A 7 17.16 6.48 16.15
CA LYS A 7 17.70 5.54 15.16
C LYS A 7 16.71 4.40 14.87
N SER A 8 16.15 3.79 15.91
CA SER A 8 15.21 2.68 15.74
C SER A 8 13.95 3.07 14.96
N ARG A 9 13.44 4.30 15.13
CA ARG A 9 12.30 4.81 14.36
C ARG A 9 12.63 5.00 12.88
N ALA A 10 13.84 5.47 12.57
CA ALA A 10 14.28 5.62 11.18
C ALA A 10 14.44 4.25 10.50
N GLU A 11 14.99 3.26 11.22
CA GLU A 11 15.12 1.88 10.73
C GLU A 11 13.75 1.24 10.48
N ASP A 12 12.81 1.36 11.43
CA ASP A 12 11.43 0.88 11.28
C ASP A 12 10.70 1.54 10.09
N PHE A 13 10.93 2.84 9.88
CA PHE A 13 10.38 3.56 8.74
C PHE A 13 10.95 3.04 7.41
N VAL A 14 12.27 2.82 7.32
CA VAL A 14 12.91 2.25 6.13
C VAL A 14 12.39 0.84 5.85
N GLU A 15 12.16 0.03 6.89
CA GLU A 15 11.54 -1.29 6.74
C GLU A 15 10.12 -1.18 6.17
N PHE A 16 9.29 -0.26 6.69
CA PHE A 16 7.95 -0.02 6.17
C PHE A 16 7.98 0.41 4.69
N LEU A 17 8.85 1.35 4.32
CA LEU A 17 9.02 1.79 2.95
C LEU A 17 9.43 0.64 2.04
N ASN A 18 10.44 -0.13 2.44
CA ASN A 18 10.93 -1.27 1.68
C ASN A 18 9.88 -2.37 1.54
N ALA A 19 9.00 -2.57 2.53
CA ALA A 19 7.89 -3.51 2.46
C ALA A 19 6.74 -3.03 1.54
N SER A 20 6.69 -1.74 1.22
CA SER A 20 5.49 -1.08 0.67
C SER A 20 5.72 -0.43 -0.72
N PRO A 21 6.13 -1.19 -1.75
CA PRO A 21 6.45 -0.61 -3.07
C PRO A 21 5.22 -0.07 -3.83
N THR A 22 4.00 -0.33 -3.37
CA THR A 22 2.76 0.18 -3.96
C THR A 22 1.73 0.51 -2.86
N PRO A 23 0.67 1.29 -3.16
CA PRO A 23 -0.38 1.60 -2.18
C PRO A 23 -1.01 0.35 -1.56
N PHE A 24 -1.13 -0.73 -2.34
CA PHE A 24 -1.68 -2.00 -1.88
C PHE A 24 -0.78 -2.69 -0.85
N HIS A 25 0.54 -2.62 -1.04
CA HIS A 25 1.50 -3.12 -0.07
C HIS A 25 1.60 -2.21 1.15
N ALA A 26 1.49 -0.89 0.99
CA ALA A 26 1.42 0.05 2.10
C ALA A 26 0.23 -0.25 3.02
N VAL A 27 -0.96 -0.49 2.46
CA VAL A 27 -2.12 -0.93 3.22
C VAL A 27 -1.87 -2.29 3.88
N GLN A 28 -1.31 -3.28 3.17
CA GLN A 28 -1.01 -4.58 3.76
C GLN A 28 -0.02 -4.48 4.94
N SER A 29 1.04 -3.71 4.80
CA SER A 29 2.01 -3.43 5.87
C SER A 29 1.34 -2.74 7.06
N ALA A 30 0.49 -1.75 6.81
CA ALA A 30 -0.26 -1.06 7.87
C ALA A 30 -1.24 -2.00 8.58
N LYS A 31 -1.97 -2.86 7.85
CA LYS A 31 -2.83 -3.90 8.43
C LYS A 31 -2.04 -4.79 9.37
N SER A 32 -0.93 -5.37 8.91
CA SER A 32 -0.11 -6.27 9.73
C SER A 32 0.39 -5.60 11.03
N ARG A 33 0.74 -4.30 10.97
CA ARG A 33 1.12 -3.53 12.17
C ARG A 33 -0.07 -3.27 13.11
N LEU A 34 -1.23 -2.94 12.55
CA LEU A 34 -2.47 -2.73 13.32
C LEU A 34 -2.95 -4.02 13.99
N ASP A 35 -2.92 -5.15 13.27
CA ASP A 35 -3.21 -6.47 13.79
C ASP A 35 -2.28 -6.80 14.97
N GLY A 36 -0.97 -6.59 14.81
CA GLY A 36 0.03 -6.77 15.87
C GLY A 36 -0.18 -5.84 17.08
N ALA A 37 -0.83 -4.69 16.88
CA ALA A 37 -1.20 -3.74 17.95
C ALA A 37 -2.58 -4.01 18.57
N GLY A 38 -3.24 -5.11 18.20
CA GLY A 38 -4.52 -5.53 18.74
C GLY A 38 -5.74 -4.79 18.16
N PHE A 39 -5.59 -4.14 17.01
CA PHE A 39 -6.74 -3.61 16.28
C PHE A 39 -7.50 -4.75 15.61
N LYS A 40 -8.82 -4.61 15.50
CA LYS A 40 -9.70 -5.57 14.83
C LYS A 40 -10.13 -5.03 13.47
N GLN A 41 -9.96 -5.84 12.42
CA GLN A 41 -10.53 -5.50 11.12
C GLN A 41 -12.06 -5.56 11.17
N ILE A 42 -12.72 -4.48 10.74
CA ILE A 42 -14.16 -4.46 10.45
C ILE A 42 -14.37 -4.40 8.93
N LYS A 43 -15.48 -4.99 8.45
CA LYS A 43 -15.84 -4.93 7.03
C LYS A 43 -16.88 -3.85 6.83
N GLU A 44 -16.71 -3.09 5.75
CA GLU A 44 -17.61 -1.99 5.39
C GLU A 44 -19.05 -2.45 5.10
N ARG A 45 -19.24 -3.72 4.74
CA ARG A 45 -20.54 -4.30 4.41
C ARG A 45 -21.26 -4.93 5.61
N ASP A 46 -20.57 -5.08 6.74
CA ASP A 46 -21.14 -5.69 7.93
C ASP A 46 -21.77 -4.60 8.81
N PRO A 47 -22.85 -4.89 9.57
CA PRO A 47 -23.37 -3.95 10.55
C PRO A 47 -22.35 -3.73 11.69
N TRP A 48 -22.12 -2.48 12.07
CA TRP A 48 -21.08 -2.11 13.06
C TRP A 48 -21.62 -1.97 14.50
N THR A 49 -22.92 -1.79 14.67
CA THR A 49 -23.55 -1.43 15.95
C THR A 49 -23.24 -2.41 17.08
N SER A 50 -23.11 -3.71 16.78
CA SER A 50 -22.75 -4.74 17.75
C SER A 50 -21.24 -4.98 17.88
N ALA A 51 -20.43 -4.47 16.96
CA ALA A 51 -18.99 -4.72 16.90
C ALA A 51 -18.15 -3.60 17.56
N LEU A 52 -18.64 -2.36 17.52
CA LEU A 52 -17.96 -1.18 18.05
C LEU A 52 -18.32 -0.93 19.50
N GLN A 53 -17.31 -0.77 20.35
CA GLN A 53 -17.48 -0.47 21.78
C GLN A 53 -16.40 0.51 22.26
N PRO A 54 -16.68 1.30 23.32
CA PRO A 54 -15.65 2.04 24.05
C PRO A 54 -14.49 1.13 24.48
N GLY A 55 -13.27 1.63 24.40
CA GLY A 55 -12.03 0.86 24.60
C GLY A 55 -11.59 0.03 23.40
N GLY A 56 -12.44 -0.08 22.36
CA GLY A 56 -12.15 -0.87 21.16
C GLY A 56 -11.19 -0.17 20.19
N LYS A 57 -10.41 -0.97 19.46
CA LYS A 57 -9.50 -0.54 18.39
C LYS A 57 -9.86 -1.24 17.10
N TYR A 58 -10.08 -0.48 16.03
CA TYR A 58 -10.62 -1.01 14.79
C TYR A 58 -9.94 -0.40 13.57
N TYR A 59 -9.94 -1.14 12.48
CA TYR A 59 -9.62 -0.58 11.17
C TYR A 59 -10.48 -1.18 10.07
N LEU A 60 -10.62 -0.44 8.98
CA LEU A 60 -11.19 -0.93 7.73
C LEU A 60 -10.29 -0.57 6.56
N THR A 61 -10.51 -1.27 5.44
CA THR A 61 -9.84 -0.96 4.18
C THR A 61 -10.86 -0.84 3.06
N ARG A 62 -10.65 0.11 2.15
CA ARG A 62 -11.43 0.23 0.92
C ARG A 62 -10.51 0.06 -0.30
N ASN A 63 -10.96 -0.73 -1.28
CA ASN A 63 -10.19 -1.09 -2.49
C ASN A 63 -8.82 -1.74 -2.20
N ALA A 64 -8.52 -2.13 -0.96
CA ALA A 64 -7.19 -2.52 -0.50
C ALA A 64 -6.08 -1.47 -0.73
N SER A 65 -6.42 -0.22 -1.05
CA SER A 65 -5.48 0.88 -1.27
C SER A 65 -5.64 2.02 -0.25
N THR A 66 -6.77 2.06 0.45
CA THR A 66 -7.04 2.98 1.56
C THR A 66 -7.22 2.18 2.84
N ILE A 67 -6.69 2.71 3.95
CA ILE A 67 -6.89 2.18 5.30
C ILE A 67 -7.31 3.31 6.22
N VAL A 68 -8.30 3.03 7.08
CA VAL A 68 -8.74 3.92 8.15
C VAL A 68 -8.69 3.13 9.44
N ALA A 69 -7.90 3.60 10.40
CA ALA A 69 -7.79 3.01 11.73
C ALA A 69 -8.24 4.02 12.78
N PHE A 70 -8.95 3.54 13.80
CA PHE A 70 -9.45 4.37 14.88
C PHE A 70 -9.52 3.59 16.19
N ALA A 71 -9.36 4.30 17.30
CA ALA A 71 -9.53 3.77 18.65
C ALA A 71 -10.61 4.57 19.36
N ILE A 72 -11.55 3.88 19.98
CA ILE A 72 -12.63 4.49 20.74
C ILE A 72 -12.16 4.54 22.19
N GLY A 73 -12.01 5.75 22.77
CA GLY A 73 -11.62 5.89 24.17
C GLY A 73 -12.67 5.30 25.11
N ASP A 74 -12.25 4.81 26.28
CA ASP A 74 -13.15 4.14 27.25
C ASP A 74 -14.30 5.03 27.72
N ALA A 75 -14.07 6.34 27.82
CA ALA A 75 -15.07 7.34 28.22
C ALA A 75 -15.76 8.03 27.02
N TRP A 76 -15.49 7.59 25.79
CA TRP A 76 -16.08 8.21 24.60
C TRP A 76 -17.58 7.95 24.54
N LYS A 77 -18.35 9.00 24.23
CA LYS A 77 -19.80 8.95 24.03
C LYS A 77 -20.17 9.67 22.73
N PRO A 78 -21.28 9.31 22.06
CA PRO A 78 -21.78 10.07 20.93
C PRO A 78 -21.88 11.57 21.26
N GLY A 79 -21.29 12.41 20.43
CA GLY A 79 -21.16 13.86 20.66
C GLY A 79 -19.77 14.31 21.15
N ASN A 80 -18.93 13.40 21.62
CA ASN A 80 -17.53 13.73 21.98
C ASN A 80 -16.68 14.03 20.72
N PRO A 81 -15.59 14.82 20.87
CA PRO A 81 -14.71 15.16 19.76
C PRO A 81 -13.92 13.96 19.21
N VAL A 82 -13.36 14.13 18.01
CA VAL A 82 -12.49 13.17 17.34
C VAL A 82 -11.17 13.85 17.01
N GLY A 83 -10.05 13.23 17.42
CA GLY A 83 -8.72 13.59 16.91
C GLY A 83 -8.40 12.78 15.66
N MET A 84 -8.07 13.45 14.56
CA MET A 84 -7.83 12.79 13.27
C MET A 84 -6.52 13.29 12.65
N VAL A 85 -5.76 12.35 12.06
CA VAL A 85 -4.60 12.63 11.21
C VAL A 85 -4.85 11.97 9.86
N GLY A 86 -4.64 12.72 8.79
CA GLY A 86 -4.77 12.25 7.41
C GLY A 86 -3.42 12.24 6.70
N ALA A 87 -3.21 11.20 5.90
CA ALA A 87 -2.12 11.07 4.94
C ALA A 87 -2.63 10.26 3.72
N HIS A 88 -1.79 10.05 2.71
CA HIS A 88 -2.13 9.25 1.54
C HIS A 88 -1.09 8.13 1.32
N THR A 89 -1.53 7.02 0.70
CA THR A 89 -0.73 5.78 0.55
C THR A 89 -0.03 5.67 -0.81
N ASP A 90 -0.31 6.59 -1.72
CA ASP A 90 0.22 6.60 -3.08
C ASP A 90 1.40 7.54 -3.25
N SER A 91 2.14 7.31 -4.33
CA SER A 91 3.31 8.09 -4.69
C SER A 91 3.42 8.12 -6.21
N PRO A 92 4.01 9.17 -6.80
CA PRO A 92 4.22 9.21 -8.24
C PRO A 92 5.02 8.00 -8.72
N CYS A 93 4.55 7.33 -9.77
CA CYS A 93 5.15 6.10 -10.26
C CYS A 93 4.84 5.83 -11.74
N LEU A 94 5.47 4.79 -12.28
CA LEU A 94 5.14 4.23 -13.59
C LEU A 94 4.22 3.03 -13.40
N ARG A 95 3.00 3.11 -13.93
CA ARG A 95 2.03 2.01 -13.89
C ARG A 95 2.02 1.28 -15.23
N ILE A 96 1.84 -0.03 -15.20
CA ILE A 96 1.75 -0.83 -16.42
C ILE A 96 0.40 -0.54 -17.09
N LYS A 97 0.41 -0.21 -18.38
CA LYS A 97 -0.82 0.04 -19.15
C LYS A 97 -1.65 -1.25 -19.29
N PRO A 98 -2.99 -1.15 -19.45
CA PRO A 98 -3.84 -2.32 -19.67
C PRO A 98 -3.38 -3.18 -20.86
N VAL A 99 -3.02 -2.52 -21.97
CA VAL A 99 -2.33 -3.16 -23.11
C VAL A 99 -0.87 -2.74 -23.07
N SER A 100 -0.04 -3.57 -22.43
CA SER A 100 1.36 -3.24 -22.14
C SER A 100 2.38 -3.87 -23.08
N LYS A 101 2.01 -4.91 -23.84
CA LYS A 101 2.94 -5.58 -24.76
C LYS A 101 3.40 -4.59 -25.84
N ARG A 102 4.70 -4.35 -25.91
CA ARG A 102 5.36 -3.62 -26.99
C ARG A 102 6.64 -4.35 -27.41
N SER A 103 7.05 -4.12 -28.65
CA SER A 103 8.32 -4.60 -29.18
C SER A 103 8.90 -3.54 -30.10
N GLY A 104 10.21 -3.30 -29.99
CA GLY A 104 10.94 -2.34 -30.81
C GLY A 104 12.43 -2.61 -30.71
N ASP A 105 13.14 -2.47 -31.84
CA ASP A 105 14.60 -2.54 -31.91
C ASP A 105 15.22 -3.82 -31.34
N GLY A 106 14.54 -4.97 -31.51
CA GLY A 106 14.97 -6.27 -30.98
C GLY A 106 14.66 -6.50 -29.50
N PHE A 107 14.02 -5.54 -28.82
CA PHE A 107 13.68 -5.62 -27.41
C PHE A 107 12.19 -5.88 -27.17
N LEU A 108 11.88 -6.70 -26.17
CA LEU A 108 10.56 -6.75 -25.56
C LEU A 108 10.43 -5.57 -24.59
N GLN A 109 9.35 -4.81 -24.73
CA GLN A 109 9.10 -3.60 -23.95
C GLN A 109 7.76 -3.70 -23.22
N ILE A 110 7.65 -2.96 -22.12
CA ILE A 110 6.42 -2.83 -21.33
C ILE A 110 5.96 -1.38 -21.40
N ALA A 111 4.81 -1.15 -22.02
CA ALA A 111 4.22 0.18 -22.05
C ALA A 111 3.70 0.57 -20.66
N VAL A 112 4.12 1.75 -20.20
CA VAL A 112 3.74 2.32 -18.91
C VAL A 112 3.00 3.64 -19.08
N GLU A 113 2.26 4.03 -18.05
CA GLU A 113 1.64 5.34 -17.87
C GLU A 113 2.24 6.02 -16.64
N THR A 114 2.41 7.33 -16.71
CA THR A 114 2.83 8.15 -15.59
C THR A 114 1.66 8.37 -14.64
N TYR A 115 1.85 8.06 -13.36
CA TYR A 115 0.89 8.31 -12.31
C TYR A 115 1.42 9.41 -11.39
N GLY A 116 0.67 10.50 -11.21
CA GLY A 116 1.08 11.66 -10.39
C GLY A 116 2.08 12.59 -11.10
N GLY A 117 2.68 13.53 -10.35
CA GLY A 117 3.66 14.51 -10.84
C GLY A 117 5.10 14.12 -10.53
N GLY A 118 5.56 12.98 -11.04
CA GLY A 118 6.90 12.46 -10.74
C GLY A 118 8.02 13.19 -11.48
N MET A 119 9.22 13.17 -10.89
CA MET A 119 10.45 13.59 -11.55
C MET A 119 10.93 12.49 -12.52
N TRP A 120 10.31 12.39 -13.70
CA TRP A 120 10.46 11.21 -14.56
C TRP A 120 11.89 10.89 -15.01
N HIS A 121 12.74 11.91 -15.15
CA HIS A 121 14.14 11.69 -15.50
C HIS A 121 14.90 10.88 -14.42
N THR A 122 14.47 10.90 -13.14
CA THR A 122 15.14 10.13 -12.08
C THR A 122 14.86 8.62 -12.15
N TRP A 123 13.88 8.22 -12.97
CA TRP A 123 13.53 6.82 -13.22
C TRP A 123 14.39 6.15 -14.30
N PHE A 124 15.10 6.96 -15.10
CA PHE A 124 16.02 6.44 -16.10
C PHE A 124 17.23 5.79 -15.41
N ASP A 125 17.75 4.75 -16.05
CA ASP A 125 18.91 3.97 -15.59
C ASP A 125 18.80 3.38 -14.18
N ARG A 126 17.56 3.15 -13.73
CA ARG A 126 17.26 2.42 -12.50
C ARG A 126 17.00 0.95 -12.77
N ASP A 127 17.40 0.13 -11.81
CA ASP A 127 17.09 -1.29 -11.74
C ASP A 127 15.69 -1.47 -11.18
N LEU A 128 14.71 -1.67 -12.07
CA LEU A 128 13.30 -1.66 -11.71
C LEU A 128 12.73 -3.08 -11.54
N GLY A 129 12.09 -3.31 -10.40
CA GLY A 129 11.18 -4.43 -10.19
C GLY A 129 9.74 -4.08 -10.60
N VAL A 130 8.81 -5.02 -10.38
CA VAL A 130 7.37 -4.81 -10.60
C VAL A 130 6.59 -5.24 -9.37
N ALA A 131 5.67 -4.40 -8.91
CA ALA A 131 4.79 -4.72 -7.79
C ALA A 131 3.37 -4.19 -8.04
N GLY A 132 2.40 -4.79 -7.39
CA GLY A 132 1.00 -4.39 -7.53
C GLY A 132 0.04 -5.43 -7.00
N ARG A 133 -1.16 -5.44 -7.58
CA ARG A 133 -2.17 -6.48 -7.37
C ARG A 133 -2.55 -7.10 -8.71
N VAL A 134 -2.96 -8.35 -8.66
CA VAL A 134 -3.56 -9.08 -9.78
C VAL A 134 -4.92 -9.61 -9.36
N MET A 135 -5.87 -9.60 -10.29
CA MET A 135 -7.14 -10.31 -10.13
C MET A 135 -6.99 -11.68 -10.78
N VAL A 136 -7.17 -12.74 -10.01
CA VAL A 136 -7.02 -14.12 -10.47
C VAL A 136 -8.34 -14.87 -10.30
N LYS A 137 -8.64 -15.77 -11.22
CA LYS A 137 -9.78 -16.68 -11.10
C LYS A 137 -9.32 -17.95 -10.40
N GLY A 138 -9.89 -18.24 -9.23
CA GLY A 138 -9.67 -19.47 -8.48
C GLY A 138 -10.16 -20.71 -9.23
N LYS A 139 -9.76 -21.89 -8.76
CA LYS A 139 -10.22 -23.18 -9.33
C LYS A 139 -11.73 -23.38 -9.20
N ASP A 140 -12.31 -22.78 -8.17
CA ASP A 140 -13.73 -22.70 -7.87
C ASP A 140 -14.48 -21.64 -8.73
N GLY A 141 -13.76 -20.90 -9.57
CA GLY A 141 -14.29 -19.85 -10.42
C GLY A 141 -14.46 -18.50 -9.73
N VAL A 142 -14.12 -18.38 -8.45
CA VAL A 142 -14.22 -17.13 -7.68
C VAL A 142 -13.07 -16.20 -8.05
N MET A 143 -13.36 -14.91 -8.22
CA MET A 143 -12.33 -13.90 -8.47
C MET A 143 -11.69 -13.47 -7.14
N GLU A 144 -10.37 -13.60 -7.06
CA GLU A 144 -9.56 -13.22 -5.90
C GLU A 144 -8.57 -12.12 -6.27
N GLN A 145 -8.27 -11.26 -5.30
CA GLN A 145 -7.17 -10.30 -5.41
C GLN A 145 -5.91 -10.89 -4.76
N LYS A 146 -4.77 -10.89 -5.46
CA LYS A 146 -3.46 -11.26 -4.90
C LYS A 146 -2.46 -10.13 -5.06
N LEU A 147 -1.65 -9.91 -4.03
CA LEU A 147 -0.50 -9.01 -4.12
C LEU A 147 0.64 -9.73 -4.84
N VAL A 148 1.37 -8.98 -5.67
CA VAL A 148 2.55 -9.47 -6.37
C VAL A 148 3.68 -8.48 -6.19
N ARG A 149 4.88 -9.01 -5.95
CA ARG A 149 6.11 -8.25 -5.88
C ARG A 149 7.24 -9.08 -6.47
N ILE A 150 7.82 -8.59 -7.55
CA ILE A 150 9.05 -9.09 -8.15
C ILE A 150 10.15 -8.10 -7.75
N SER A 151 10.92 -8.45 -6.71
CA SER A 151 11.96 -7.58 -6.14
C SER A 151 13.26 -7.58 -6.94
N ARG A 152 13.53 -8.63 -7.72
CA ARG A 152 14.68 -8.66 -8.63
C ARG A 152 14.45 -7.69 -9.81
N PRO A 153 15.51 -7.06 -10.33
CA PRO A 153 15.37 -6.15 -11.46
C PRO A 153 15.00 -6.92 -12.72
N ILE A 154 13.90 -6.51 -13.35
CA ILE A 154 13.38 -7.12 -14.58
C ILE A 154 13.05 -6.08 -15.65
N CYS A 155 13.08 -4.80 -15.30
CA CYS A 155 12.78 -3.68 -16.17
C CYS A 155 13.87 -2.63 -16.04
N ARG A 156 14.10 -1.89 -17.14
CA ARG A 156 14.99 -0.73 -17.16
C ARG A 156 14.50 0.28 -18.19
N ILE A 157 14.72 1.56 -17.91
CA ILE A 157 14.45 2.67 -18.83
C ILE A 157 15.81 3.29 -19.16
N PRO A 158 16.45 2.91 -20.27
CA PRO A 158 17.81 3.38 -20.58
C PRO A 158 17.80 4.86 -20.99
N ASN A 159 18.84 5.61 -20.61
CA ASN A 159 19.14 6.87 -21.28
C ASN A 159 19.68 6.63 -22.69
N LEU A 160 19.51 7.64 -23.54
CA LEU A 160 20.26 7.74 -24.79
C LEU A 160 21.67 8.26 -24.46
N ALA A 161 22.66 7.79 -25.22
CA ALA A 161 24.06 8.24 -25.13
C ALA A 161 24.28 9.63 -25.73
#